data_AF-A0A7Y8JGG9-F1
#
_entry.id   AF-A0A7Y8JGG9-F1
#
_cell.length_a   1.000
_cell.length_b   1.000
_cell.length_c   1.000
_cell.angle_alpha   90.00
_cell.angle_beta   90.00
_cell.angle_gamma   90.00
#
_symmetry.space_group_name_H-M   'P 1'
#
loop_
_entity.id
_entity.type
_entity.pdbx_description
1 polymer ?
#
loop_
_entity_poly.entity_id
_entity_poly.type
_entity_poly.pdbx_seq_one_letter_code
_entity_poly.pdbx_strand_id
1 'polypeptide(L)'
;GAGKSTLARALAIRLMEMGSRPVTLLDGDIVRHHLSSELGFTREHRDINVRRIGFVASEITKNRGIAICAPIAPYQKTRRDVRAMIEAVGGFIEIHVATPIETCESRDRKGLYARARAGLIPEFTGVSDPYEVPEKPEIAIDTTNLTVDEAVQRILLKLEHEGYLR
;
A
#
# COMPACT_ATOMS: atom_id res chain seq x y z
N GLY A 1 -1.50 -9.57 -6.68
CA GLY A 1 -0.74 -10.75 -6.26
C GLY A 1 0.28 -10.49 -5.16
N ALA A 2 0.89 -9.30 -5.08
CA ALA A 2 2.08 -9.05 -4.24
C ALA A 2 1.94 -9.24 -2.72
N GLY A 3 0.75 -9.46 -2.16
CA GLY A 3 0.58 -9.67 -0.71
C GLY A 3 0.33 -8.43 0.15
N LYS A 4 0.24 -7.23 -0.44
CA LYS A 4 -0.01 -5.95 0.26
C LYS A 4 -1.16 -6.01 1.28
N SER A 5 -2.36 -6.40 0.88
CA SER A 5 -3.52 -6.44 1.78
C SER A 5 -3.40 -7.49 2.89
N THR A 6 -2.72 -8.61 2.64
CA THR A 6 -2.43 -9.63 3.67
C THR A 6 -1.46 -9.07 4.70
N LEU A 7 -0.37 -8.45 4.23
CA LEU A 7 0.65 -7.86 5.09
C LEU A 7 0.10 -6.69 5.91
N ALA A 8 -0.72 -5.83 5.29
CA ALA A 8 -1.34 -4.69 5.95
C ALA A 8 -2.31 -5.10 7.07
N ARG A 9 -3.11 -6.15 6.86
CA ARG A 9 -4.00 -6.70 7.91
C ARG A 9 -3.21 -7.29 9.07
N ALA A 10 -2.19 -8.09 8.78
CA ALA A 10 -1.36 -8.71 9.82
C ALA A 10 -0.59 -7.65 10.63
N LEU A 11 -0.02 -6.64 9.95
CA LEU A 11 0.63 -5.50 10.60
C LEU A 11 -0.36 -4.72 11.48
N ALA A 12 -1.59 -4.49 11.00
CA ALA A 12 -2.61 -3.80 11.78
C ALA A 12 -2.91 -4.53 13.10
N ILE A 13 -3.07 -5.85 13.06
CA ILE A 13 -3.30 -6.69 14.24
C ILE A 13 -2.14 -6.52 15.23
N ARG A 14 -0.90 -6.69 14.76
CA ARG A 14 0.28 -6.58 15.62
C ARG A 14 0.44 -5.20 16.25
N LEU A 15 0.17 -4.13 15.51
CA LEU A 15 0.24 -2.76 16.03
C LEU A 15 -0.88 -2.47 17.05
N MET A 16 -2.08 -3.04 16.87
CA MET A 16 -3.17 -2.94 17.84
C MET A 16 -2.87 -3.73 19.12
N GLU A 17 -2.15 -4.85 19.03
CA GLU A 17 -1.73 -5.64 20.20
C GLU A 17 -0.59 -4.98 20.98
N MET A 18 0.36 -4.34 20.29
CA MET A 18 1.57 -3.77 20.89
C MET A 18 1.37 -2.33 21.41
N GLY A 19 0.47 -1.57 20.80
CA GLY A 19 0.39 -0.12 20.96
C GLY A 19 -0.94 0.40 21.51
N SER A 20 -0.92 1.65 21.95
CA SER A 20 -2.12 2.37 22.43
C SER A 20 -2.73 3.31 21.39
N ARG A 21 -2.09 3.48 20.22
CA ARG A 21 -2.56 4.39 19.17
C ARG A 21 -3.66 3.70 18.34
N PRO A 22 -4.77 4.39 18.02
CA PRO A 22 -5.78 3.85 17.12
C PRO A 22 -5.18 3.52 15.75
N VAL A 23 -5.41 2.30 15.26
CA VAL A 23 -4.95 1.83 13.96
C VAL A 23 -6.12 1.83 12.97
N THR A 24 -5.92 2.38 11.79
CA THR A 24 -6.92 2.38 10.72
C THR A 24 -6.32 1.80 9.44
N LEU A 25 -7.01 0.80 8.88
CA LEU A 25 -6.61 0.14 7.65
C LEU A 25 -7.33 0.78 6.45
N LEU A 26 -6.55 1.39 5.55
CA LEU A 26 -7.00 1.93 4.28
C LEU A 26 -6.54 1.01 3.13
N ASP A 27 -7.14 -0.19 3.08
CA ASP A 27 -6.90 -1.18 2.01
C ASP A 27 -7.58 -0.74 0.71
N GLY A 28 -7.01 -1.11 -0.44
CA GLY A 28 -7.48 -0.65 -1.75
C GLY A 28 -8.94 -0.99 -2.03
N ASP A 29 -9.42 -2.16 -1.59
CA ASP A 29 -10.82 -2.57 -1.75
C ASP A 29 -11.77 -1.76 -0.86
N ILE A 30 -11.37 -1.50 0.40
CA ILE A 30 -12.15 -0.70 1.38
C ILE A 30 -12.31 0.72 0.85
N VAL A 31 -11.20 1.33 0.43
CA VAL A 31 -11.20 2.69 -0.11
C VAL A 31 -12.03 2.77 -1.38
N ARG A 32 -11.86 1.83 -2.32
CA ARG A 32 -12.64 1.82 -3.56
C ARG A 32 -14.13 1.66 -3.30
N HIS A 33 -14.53 0.89 -2.28
CA HIS A 33 -15.94 0.76 -1.95
C HIS A 33 -16.53 2.04 -1.33
N HIS A 34 -15.81 2.67 -0.39
CA HIS A 34 -16.37 3.76 0.42
C HIS A 34 -16.03 5.18 -0.05
N LEU A 35 -14.90 5.38 -0.71
CA LEU A 35 -14.32 6.70 -0.99
C LEU A 35 -14.07 6.96 -2.47
N SER A 36 -14.17 5.94 -3.32
CA SER A 36 -13.70 5.99 -4.72
C SER A 36 -14.44 5.00 -5.62
N SER A 37 -15.73 4.77 -5.35
CA SER A 37 -16.54 3.78 -6.08
C SER A 37 -16.84 4.20 -7.51
N GLU A 38 -16.76 5.51 -7.79
CA GLU A 38 -16.90 6.11 -9.11
C GLU A 38 -15.61 6.06 -9.94
N LEU A 39 -14.46 5.80 -9.31
CA LEU A 39 -13.16 5.84 -9.98
C LEU A 39 -12.85 4.51 -10.67
N GLY A 40 -12.57 4.59 -11.97
CA GLY A 40 -12.07 3.49 -12.77
C GLY A 40 -10.59 3.14 -12.52
N PHE A 41 -9.91 2.75 -13.59
CA PHE A 41 -8.52 2.29 -13.57
C PHE A 41 -7.56 3.14 -14.41
N THR A 42 -8.03 4.30 -14.89
CA THR A 42 -7.18 5.21 -15.64
C THR A 42 -6.07 5.78 -14.78
N ARG A 43 -5.00 6.27 -15.42
CA ARG A 43 -3.92 6.97 -14.73
C ARG A 43 -4.45 8.06 -13.80
N GLU A 44 -5.33 8.92 -14.31
CA GLU A 44 -5.93 10.03 -13.56
C GLU A 44 -6.76 9.52 -12.38
N HIS A 45 -7.57 8.47 -12.59
CA HIS A 45 -8.38 7.88 -11.52
C HIS A 45 -7.53 7.22 -10.43
N ARG A 46 -6.42 6.56 -10.79
CA ARG A 46 -5.48 5.99 -9.83
C ARG A 46 -4.81 7.10 -9.02
N ASP A 47 -4.42 8.18 -9.68
CA ASP A 47 -3.83 9.36 -9.06
C ASP A 47 -4.77 10.00 -8.04
N ILE A 48 -6.04 10.22 -8.41
CA ILE A 48 -7.07 10.75 -7.51
C ILE A 48 -7.29 9.80 -6.33
N ASN A 49 -7.43 8.49 -6.58
CA ASN A 49 -7.63 7.49 -5.54
C ASN A 49 -6.50 7.51 -4.51
N VAL A 50 -5.24 7.51 -4.94
CA VAL A 50 -4.07 7.52 -4.04
C VAL A 50 -3.99 8.84 -3.27
N ARG A 51 -4.27 9.99 -3.89
CA ARG A 51 -4.30 11.29 -3.20
C ARG A 51 -5.42 11.35 -2.15
N ARG A 52 -6.60 10.80 -2.44
CA ARG A 52 -7.71 10.70 -1.45
C ARG A 52 -7.31 9.86 -0.24
N ILE A 53 -6.65 8.72 -0.48
CA ILE A 53 -6.09 7.90 0.62
C ILE A 53 -5.09 8.72 1.44
N GLY A 54 -4.17 9.43 0.76
CA GLY A 54 -3.18 10.28 1.41
C GLY A 54 -3.80 11.35 2.31
N PHE A 55 -4.86 12.02 1.84
CA PHE A 55 -5.58 13.03 2.63
C PHE A 55 -6.25 12.43 3.87
N VAL A 56 -6.93 11.29 3.74
CA VAL A 56 -7.52 10.61 4.91
C VAL A 56 -6.43 10.15 5.88
N ALA A 57 -5.32 9.62 5.35
CA ALA A 57 -4.18 9.19 6.15
C ALA A 57 -3.50 10.36 6.89
N SER A 58 -3.42 11.56 6.28
CA SER A 58 -2.88 12.75 6.95
C SER A 58 -3.78 13.22 8.09
N GLU A 59 -5.10 13.19 7.92
CA GLU A 59 -6.02 13.54 9.02
C GLU A 59 -5.96 12.53 10.17
N ILE A 60 -5.82 11.24 9.89
CA ILE A 60 -5.61 10.21 10.92
C ILE A 60 -4.29 10.45 11.65
N THR A 61 -3.22 10.73 10.90
CA THR A 61 -1.87 10.97 11.45
C THR A 61 -1.85 12.20 12.34
N LYS A 62 -2.45 13.30 11.89
CA LYS A 62 -2.62 14.56 12.64
C LYS A 62 -3.34 14.34 13.97
N ASN A 63 -4.31 13.42 14.01
CA ASN A 63 -5.03 13.01 15.22
C ASN A 63 -4.32 11.89 16.00
N ARG A 64 -3.01 11.70 15.79
CA ARG A 64 -2.15 10.72 16.48
C ARG A 64 -2.52 9.25 16.23
N GLY A 65 -3.36 8.96 15.24
CA GLY A 65 -3.65 7.59 14.79
C GLY A 65 -2.52 7.02 13.92
N ILE A 66 -2.63 5.74 13.57
CA ILE A 66 -1.76 5.05 12.61
C ILE A 66 -2.61 4.67 11.39
N ALA A 67 -2.29 5.22 10.23
CA ALA A 67 -2.93 4.86 8.97
C ALA A 67 -2.07 3.83 8.21
N ILE A 68 -2.59 2.62 8.02
CA ILE A 68 -1.94 1.58 7.20
C ILE A 68 -2.62 1.58 5.84
N CYS A 69 -1.92 2.05 4.81
CA CYS A 69 -2.46 2.19 3.46
C CYS A 69 -1.90 1.09 2.55
N ALA A 70 -2.78 0.32 1.88
CA ALA A 70 -2.37 -0.75 0.97
C ALA A 70 -2.86 -0.60 -0.49
N PRO A 71 -2.90 0.61 -1.10
CA PRO A 71 -3.27 0.74 -2.50
C PRO A 71 -2.18 0.23 -3.46
N ILE A 72 -2.56 0.04 -4.72
CA ILE A 72 -1.57 0.06 -5.82
C ILE A 72 -1.32 1.54 -6.13
N ALA A 73 -0.14 2.04 -5.77
CA ALA A 73 0.30 3.42 -6.03
C ALA A 73 1.45 3.40 -7.06
N PRO A 74 1.15 3.26 -8.37
CA PRO A 74 2.17 2.98 -9.38
C PRO A 74 3.07 4.17 -9.67
N TYR A 75 2.60 5.40 -9.49
CA TYR A 75 3.31 6.61 -9.92
C TYR A 75 4.11 7.25 -8.78
N GLN A 76 5.39 7.47 -8.98
CA GLN A 76 6.34 8.03 -8.03
C GLN A 76 5.94 9.44 -7.61
N LYS A 77 5.52 10.29 -8.56
CA LYS A 77 5.04 11.65 -8.25
C LYS A 77 3.93 11.62 -7.20
N THR A 78 2.95 10.75 -7.38
CA THR A 78 1.79 10.65 -6.48
C THR A 78 2.19 10.10 -5.11
N ARG A 79 3.13 9.15 -5.04
CA ARG A 79 3.70 8.71 -3.75
C ARG A 79 4.44 9.84 -3.02
N ARG A 80 5.19 10.66 -3.74
CA ARG A 80 5.88 11.85 -3.18
C ARG A 80 4.91 12.92 -2.70
N ASP A 81 3.85 13.18 -3.46
CA ASP A 81 2.79 14.13 -3.09
C ASP A 81 2.14 13.71 -1.74
N VAL A 82 1.84 12.41 -1.58
CA VAL A 82 1.27 11.85 -0.33
C VAL A 82 2.27 11.89 0.82
N ARG A 83 3.53 11.55 0.58
CA ARG A 83 4.61 11.65 1.58
C ARG A 83 4.70 13.07 2.13
N ALA A 84 4.80 14.08 1.26
CA ALA A 84 4.91 15.48 1.66
C ALA A 84 3.69 15.94 2.49
N MET A 85 2.49 15.48 2.13
CA MET A 85 1.25 15.78 2.87
C MET A 85 1.26 15.21 4.30
N ILE A 86 1.78 13.99 4.48
CA ILE A 86 1.81 13.32 5.79
C ILE A 86 2.98 13.84 6.64
N GLU A 87 4.16 14.05 6.05
CA GLU A 87 5.35 14.59 6.72
C GLU A 87 5.11 15.98 7.31
N ALA A 88 4.15 16.74 6.78
CA ALA A 88 3.73 18.02 7.34
C ALA A 88 3.03 17.90 8.72
N VAL A 89 2.53 16.71 9.09
CA VAL A 89 1.74 16.47 10.31
C VAL A 89 2.21 15.28 11.15
N GLY A 90 3.14 14.47 10.66
CA GLY A 90 3.66 13.31 11.39
C GLY A 90 4.63 12.47 10.56
N GLY A 91 4.82 11.22 10.97
CA GLY A 91 5.75 10.29 10.31
C GLY A 91 5.16 9.58 9.09
N PHE A 92 6.02 9.29 8.11
CA PHE A 92 5.66 8.53 6.91
C PHE A 92 6.71 7.44 6.63
N ILE A 93 6.25 6.24 6.24
CA ILE A 93 7.09 5.10 5.86
C ILE A 93 6.54 4.50 4.56
N GLU A 94 7.35 4.46 3.52
CA GLU A 94 7.06 3.80 2.25
C GLU A 94 7.57 2.36 2.27
N ILE A 95 6.62 1.42 2.22
CA ILE A 95 6.89 -0.02 2.15
C ILE A 95 6.70 -0.48 0.72
N HIS A 96 7.80 -0.76 0.02
CA HIS A 96 7.75 -1.35 -1.31
C HIS A 96 7.61 -2.88 -1.21
N VAL A 97 6.41 -3.39 -1.44
CA VAL A 97 6.19 -4.84 -1.55
C VAL A 97 6.62 -5.32 -2.95
N ALA A 98 7.93 -5.53 -3.09
CA ALA A 98 8.70 -5.77 -4.30
C ALA A 98 8.60 -7.22 -4.84
N THR A 99 7.44 -7.86 -4.65
CA THR A 99 7.25 -9.23 -5.14
C THR A 99 7.22 -9.26 -6.67
N PRO A 100 8.01 -10.11 -7.34
CA PRO A 100 8.06 -10.18 -8.80
C PRO A 100 6.69 -10.33 -9.46
N ILE A 101 6.53 -9.76 -10.64
CA ILE A 101 5.22 -9.75 -11.34
C ILE A 101 4.80 -11.17 -11.72
N GLU A 102 5.73 -12.04 -12.08
CA GLU A 102 5.50 -13.44 -12.43
C GLU A 102 4.90 -14.20 -11.24
N THR A 103 5.39 -13.92 -10.03
CA THR A 103 4.83 -14.45 -8.78
C THR A 103 3.46 -13.83 -8.47
N CYS A 104 3.26 -12.56 -8.80
CA CYS A 104 1.97 -11.92 -8.62
C CYS A 104 0.89 -12.47 -9.57
N GLU A 105 1.28 -12.79 -10.81
CA GLU A 105 0.47 -13.39 -11.88
C GLU A 105 0.13 -14.84 -11.54
N SER A 106 1.10 -15.65 -11.11
CA SER A 106 0.82 -17.05 -10.74
C SER A 106 -0.18 -17.16 -9.57
N ARG A 107 -0.17 -16.17 -8.66
CA ARG A 107 -1.08 -16.12 -7.52
C ARG A 107 -2.51 -15.69 -7.88
N ASP A 108 -2.76 -15.09 -9.04
CA ASP A 108 -3.94 -14.30 -9.47
C ASP A 108 -5.28 -14.52 -8.72
N ARG A 109 -5.32 -14.16 -7.42
CA ARG A 109 -6.43 -14.51 -6.52
C ARG A 109 -7.78 -13.94 -6.92
N LYS A 110 -7.78 -12.88 -7.74
CA LYS A 110 -8.98 -12.17 -8.19
C LYS A 110 -9.25 -12.37 -9.68
N GLY A 111 -8.45 -13.19 -10.38
CA GLY A 111 -8.54 -13.37 -11.84
C GLY A 111 -8.25 -12.10 -12.64
N LEU A 112 -7.60 -11.10 -12.04
CA LEU A 112 -7.41 -9.79 -12.64
C LEU A 112 -6.28 -9.79 -13.66
N TYR A 113 -5.20 -10.55 -13.41
CA TYR A 113 -4.12 -10.69 -14.38
C TYR A 113 -4.58 -11.48 -15.61
N ALA A 114 -5.33 -12.57 -15.41
CA ALA A 114 -5.92 -13.33 -16.52
C ALA A 114 -6.84 -12.46 -17.39
N ARG A 115 -7.72 -11.66 -16.77
CA ARG A 115 -8.60 -10.73 -17.48
C ARG A 115 -7.83 -9.62 -18.21
N ALA A 116 -6.77 -9.10 -17.61
CA ALA A 116 -5.92 -8.10 -18.24
C ALA A 116 -5.19 -8.67 -19.47
N ARG A 117 -4.61 -9.87 -19.37
CA ARG A 117 -3.96 -10.57 -20.49
C ARG A 117 -4.93 -10.90 -21.62
N ALA A 118 -6.21 -11.13 -21.29
CA ALA A 118 -7.28 -11.30 -22.26
C ALA A 118 -7.82 -9.98 -22.87
N GLY A 119 -7.24 -8.82 -22.52
CA GLY A 119 -7.66 -7.51 -23.02
C GLY A 119 -8.96 -6.96 -22.41
N LEU A 120 -9.52 -7.64 -21.40
CA LEU A 120 -10.77 -7.24 -20.75
C LEU A 120 -10.59 -6.12 -19.71
N ILE A 121 -9.34 -5.80 -19.36
CA ILE A 121 -8.97 -4.67 -18.50
C ILE A 121 -7.89 -3.88 -19.24
N PRO A 122 -8.26 -2.82 -19.98
CA PRO A 122 -7.35 -2.12 -20.88
C PRO A 122 -6.15 -1.51 -20.17
N GLU A 123 -6.33 -0.98 -18.96
CA GLU A 123 -5.31 -0.24 -18.19
C GLU A 123 -5.00 -0.97 -16.86
N PHE A 124 -4.18 -2.02 -16.98
CA PHE A 124 -3.80 -2.86 -15.85
C PHE A 124 -2.33 -2.68 -15.49
N THR A 125 -2.08 -2.24 -14.25
CA THR A 125 -0.75 -1.94 -13.73
C THR A 125 0.16 -3.17 -13.78
N GLY A 126 1.32 -3.03 -14.42
CA GLY A 126 2.30 -4.08 -14.64
C GLY A 126 2.09 -4.89 -15.94
N VAL A 127 0.98 -4.67 -16.66
CA VAL A 127 0.74 -5.31 -17.98
C VAL A 127 0.67 -4.25 -19.07
N SER A 128 -0.24 -3.27 -18.95
CA SER A 128 -0.45 -2.20 -19.94
C SER A 128 -0.25 -0.78 -19.38
N ASP A 129 -0.13 -0.64 -18.05
CA ASP A 129 0.15 0.61 -17.35
C ASP A 129 1.41 0.44 -16.47
N PRO A 130 2.36 1.39 -16.43
CA PRO A 130 3.62 1.22 -15.72
C PRO A 130 3.45 1.11 -14.20
N TYR A 131 4.41 0.43 -13.57
CA TYR A 131 4.65 0.52 -12.13
C TYR A 131 6.04 1.14 -11.92
N GLU A 132 6.09 2.41 -11.55
CA GLU A 132 7.34 3.11 -11.27
C GLU A 132 7.87 2.63 -9.91
N VAL A 133 8.88 1.76 -9.95
CA VAL A 133 9.49 1.18 -8.75
C VAL A 133 9.96 2.30 -7.80
N PRO A 134 9.62 2.25 -6.50
CA PRO A 134 10.15 3.21 -5.52
C PRO A 134 11.68 3.23 -5.50
N GLU A 135 12.27 4.41 -5.69
CA GLU A 135 13.74 4.58 -5.70
C GLU A 135 14.35 4.51 -4.29
N LYS A 136 13.65 5.07 -3.30
CA LYS A 136 14.12 5.18 -1.91
C LYS A 136 13.01 4.84 -0.91
N PRO A 137 12.41 3.64 -0.97
CA PRO A 137 11.48 3.22 0.07
C PRO A 137 12.26 3.01 1.37
N GLU A 138 11.67 3.30 2.52
CA GLU A 138 12.27 2.99 3.81
C GLU A 138 12.49 1.48 3.98
N ILE A 139 11.64 0.66 3.37
CA ILE A 139 11.81 -0.79 3.33
C ILE A 139 11.26 -1.40 2.03
N ALA A 140 12.02 -2.33 1.45
CA ALA A 140 11.57 -3.18 0.35
C ALA A 140 11.42 -4.63 0.86
N ILE A 141 10.29 -5.26 0.53
CA ILE A 141 9.94 -6.62 0.97
C ILE A 141 9.50 -7.44 -0.24
N ASP A 142 10.27 -8.48 -0.55
CA ASP A 142 9.84 -9.54 -1.46
C ASP A 142 9.11 -10.63 -0.65
N THR A 143 7.85 -10.91 -1.01
CA THR A 143 7.00 -11.90 -0.33
C THR A 143 7.05 -13.28 -0.99
N THR A 144 7.99 -13.52 -1.91
CA THR A 144 8.11 -14.79 -2.62
C THR A 144 8.43 -15.94 -1.68
N ASN A 145 9.42 -15.74 -0.79
CA ASN A 145 9.92 -16.76 0.14
C ASN A 145 9.83 -16.33 1.61
N LEU A 146 8.94 -15.39 1.92
CA LEU A 146 8.68 -14.95 3.28
C LEU A 146 7.28 -15.37 3.71
N THR A 147 7.20 -15.87 4.94
CA THR A 147 5.93 -15.94 5.66
C THR A 147 5.40 -14.53 5.95
N VAL A 148 4.10 -14.44 6.24
CA VAL A 148 3.49 -13.15 6.62
C VAL A 148 4.13 -12.62 7.91
N ASP A 149 4.37 -13.48 8.89
CA ASP A 149 4.95 -13.08 10.17
C ASP A 149 6.38 -12.56 10.05
N GLU A 150 7.22 -13.19 9.22
CA GLU A 150 8.57 -12.70 8.93
C GLU A 150 8.53 -11.33 8.24
N ALA A 151 7.62 -11.14 7.28
CA ALA A 151 7.45 -9.86 6.60
C ALA A 151 6.96 -8.76 7.56
N VAL A 152 5.99 -9.07 8.43
CA VAL A 152 5.53 -8.12 9.47
C VAL A 152 6.65 -7.79 10.44
N GLN A 153 7.42 -8.79 10.89
CA GLN A 153 8.52 -8.57 11.82
C GLN A 153 9.57 -7.62 11.25
N ARG A 154 9.90 -7.74 9.96
CA ARG A 154 10.80 -6.80 9.28
C ARG A 154 10.26 -5.37 9.29
N ILE A 155 8.96 -5.18 9.11
CA ILE A 155 8.33 -3.86 9.18
C ILE A 155 8.41 -3.31 10.61
N LEU A 156 8.08 -4.11 11.62
CA LEU A 156 8.12 -3.69 13.02
C LEU A 156 9.54 -3.27 13.44
N LEU A 157 10.56 -4.06 13.08
CA LEU A 157 11.97 -3.72 13.34
C LEU A 157 12.38 -2.43 12.63
N LYS A 158 11.89 -2.18 11.42
CA LYS A 158 12.14 -0.92 10.72
C LYS A 158 11.46 0.26 11.44
N LEU A 159 10.22 0.10 11.89
CA LEU A 159 9.51 1.13 12.63
C LEU A 159 10.19 1.44 13.98
N GLU A 160 10.71 0.44 14.67
CA GLU A 160 11.51 0.59 15.88
C GLU A 160 12.82 1.34 15.60
N HIS A 161 13.56 0.95 14.56
CA HIS A 161 14.79 1.61 14.13
C HIS A 161 14.60 3.10 13.79
N GLU A 162 13.48 3.43 13.15
CA GLU A 162 13.09 4.81 12.81
C GLU A 162 12.49 5.59 14.01
N GLY A 163 12.36 4.96 15.19
CA GLY A 163 11.86 5.58 16.41
C GLY A 163 10.34 5.75 16.49
N TYR A 164 9.58 5.07 15.62
CA TYR A 164 8.11 5.09 15.64
C TYR A 164 7.50 4.11 16.64
N LEU A 165 8.25 3.05 16.99
CA LEU A 165 7.91 2.08 18.02
C LEU A 165 8.99 2.09 19.12
N ARG A 166 8.61 1.66 20.32
CA ARG A 166 9.49 1.49 21.48
C ARG A 166 9.50 0.05 21.90
#